data_AF-A0A0P9JJD6-F1
#
_entry.id   AF-A0A0P9JJD6-F1
#
_cell.length_a   1.000
_cell.length_b   1.000
_cell.length_c   1.000
_cell.angle_alpha   90.00
_cell.angle_beta   90.00
_cell.angle_gamma   90.00
#
_symmetry.space_group_name_H-M   'P 1'
#
loop_
_entity.id
_entity.type
_entity.pdbx_description
1 polymer ?
#
loop_
_entity_poly.entity_id
_entity_poly.type
_entity_poly.pdbx_seq_one_letter_code
_entity_poly.pdbx_strand_id
1 'polypeptide(L)' 'MKTVSLQGIQLSPGQRRMFDHQRHVREFMNPVLAQQVTETLAVIEVRKEQGVKPEKIWFLERQEKGTYSMAEWMGY' A
#
# COMPACT_ATOMS: atom_id res chain seq x y z
N MET A 1 43.41 20.77 -12.76
CA MET A 1 42.30 19.91 -12.28
C MET A 1 40.99 20.61 -12.63
N LYS A 2 40.07 19.98 -13.37
CA LYS A 2 38.79 20.60 -13.74
C LYS A 2 37.84 20.54 -12.53
N THR A 3 37.41 21.68 -12.03
CA THR A 3 36.34 21.81 -11.05
C THR A 3 35.02 21.42 -11.71
N VAL A 4 34.53 20.21 -11.42
CA VAL A 4 33.21 19.76 -11.85
C VAL A 4 32.20 20.32 -10.85
N SER A 5 31.35 21.27 -11.28
CA SER A 5 30.28 21.78 -10.43
C SER A 5 29.16 20.72 -10.32
N LEU A 6 28.82 20.31 -9.10
CA LEU A 6 27.74 19.36 -8.80
C LEU A 6 26.35 20.03 -8.80
N GLN A 7 26.12 20.98 -9.71
CA GLN A 7 24.87 21.75 -9.78
C GLN A 7 23.67 20.94 -10.29
N GLY A 8 23.86 19.65 -10.61
CA GLY A 8 22.85 18.76 -11.21
C GLY A 8 22.11 17.82 -10.27
N ILE A 9 22.38 17.82 -8.95
CA ILE A 9 21.66 16.97 -7.98
C ILE A 9 20.62 17.79 -7.20
N GLN A 10 19.92 18.68 -7.89
CA GLN A 10 18.78 19.39 -7.31
C GLN A 10 17.50 18.74 -7.84
N LEU A 11 16.65 18.25 -6.92
CA LEU A 11 15.34 17.73 -7.27
C LEU A 11 14.57 18.82 -8.03
N SER A 12 13.99 18.46 -9.17
CA SER A 12 13.09 19.37 -9.88
C SER A 12 11.91 19.75 -8.96
N PRO A 13 11.24 20.89 -9.18
CA PRO A 13 10.09 21.29 -8.36
C PRO A 13 9.00 20.20 -8.29
N GLY A 14 8.83 19.42 -9.37
CA GLY A 14 7.93 18.26 -9.39
C GLY A 14 8.41 17.11 -8.50
N GLN A 15 9.68 16.75 -8.59
CA GLN A 15 10.28 15.70 -7.74
C GLN A 15 10.24 16.08 -6.27
N ARG A 16 10.43 17.36 -5.94
CA ARG A 16 10.35 17.88 -4.58
C ARG A 16 8.93 17.76 -4.01
N ARG A 17 7.91 18.18 -4.76
CA ARG A 17 6.50 18.02 -4.36
C ARG A 17 6.11 16.56 -4.16
N MET A 18 6.58 15.66 -5.03
CA MET A 18 6.36 14.22 -4.89
C MET A 18 7.00 13.69 -3.61
N PHE A 19 8.22 14.12 -3.30
CA PHE A 19 8.94 13.71 -2.08
C PHE A 19 8.25 14.23 -0.82
N ASP A 20 7.82 15.48 -0.81
CA ASP A 20 7.07 16.08 0.31
C ASP A 20 5.74 15.36 0.53
N HIS A 21 5.03 15.00 -0.54
CA HIS A 21 3.81 14.21 -0.47
C HIS A 21 4.07 12.80 0.09
N GLN A 22 5.11 12.12 -0.40
CA GLN A 22 5.49 10.79 0.13
C GLN A 22 5.85 10.84 1.61
N ARG A 23 6.55 11.89 2.04
CA ARG A 23 6.89 12.12 3.45
C ARG A 23 5.63 12.33 4.29
N HIS A 24 4.70 13.17 3.82
CA HIS A 24 3.44 13.43 4.51
C HIS A 24 2.58 12.17 4.64
N VAL A 25 2.49 11.36 3.58
CA VAL A 25 1.77 10.07 3.62
C VAL A 25 2.42 9.11 4.61
N ARG A 26 3.75 9.04 4.67
CA ARG A 26 4.47 8.21 5.65
C ARG A 26 4.20 8.65 7.09
N GLU A 27 4.15 9.95 7.35
CA GLU A 27 3.83 10.50 8.67
C GLU A 27 2.36 10.25 9.07
N PHE A 28 1.44 10.21 8.08
CA PHE A 28 0.03 9.89 8.30
C PHE A 28 -0.23 8.38 8.46
N MET A 29 0.67 7.50 8.01
CA MET A 29 0.49 6.07 8.16
C MET A 29 0.52 5.71 9.65
N ASN A 30 -0.58 5.13 10.14
CA ASN A 30 -0.65 4.62 11.50
C ASN A 30 0.42 3.51 11.67
N PRO A 31 1.40 3.70 12.56
CA PRO A 31 2.50 2.75 12.73
C PRO A 31 2.00 1.36 13.14
N VAL A 32 0.88 1.29 13.86
CA VAL A 32 0.24 0.02 14.25
C VAL A 32 -0.32 -0.70 13.03
N LEU A 33 -0.99 0.02 12.12
CA LEU A 33 -1.52 -0.57 10.89
C LEU A 33 -0.38 -1.04 9.98
N ALA A 34 0.69 -0.25 9.87
CA ALA A 34 1.85 -0.64 9.07
C ALA A 34 2.49 -1.93 9.61
N GLN A 35 2.68 -2.02 10.93
CA GLN A 35 3.18 -3.21 11.60
C GLN A 35 2.28 -4.42 11.35
N GLN A 36 0.97 -4.27 11.55
CA GLN A 36 0.00 -5.35 11.33
C GLN A 36 0.03 -5.87 9.89
N VAL A 37 0.15 -4.97 8.90
CA VAL A 37 0.28 -5.37 7.49
C VAL A 37 1.57 -6.14 7.25
N THR A 38 2.70 -5.64 7.75
CA THR A 38 4.00 -6.31 7.60
C THR A 38 4.00 -7.71 8.23
N GLU A 39 3.48 -7.84 9.44
CA GLU A 39 3.36 -9.13 10.14
C GLU A 39 2.46 -10.10 9.38
N THR A 40 1.31 -9.61 8.90
CA THR A 40 0.35 -10.43 8.13
C THR A 40 0.96 -10.94 6.83
N LEU A 41 1.67 -10.08 6.10
CA LEU A 41 2.34 -10.46 4.85
C LEU A 41 3.45 -11.49 5.08
N ALA A 42 4.24 -11.36 6.15
CA ALA A 42 5.28 -12.33 6.49
C ALA A 42 4.68 -13.72 6.79
N VAL A 43 3.57 -13.78 7.54
CA VAL A 43 2.87 -15.04 7.82
C VAL A 43 2.32 -15.67 6.55
N ILE A 44 1.79 -14.87 5.62
CA ILE A 44 1.30 -15.34 4.32
C ILE A 44 2.44 -15.93 3.48
N GLU A 45 3.60 -15.28 3.46
CA GLU A 45 4.76 -15.71 2.66
C GLU A 45 5.30 -17.07 3.14
N VAL A 46 5.45 -17.25 4.45
CA VAL A 46 5.82 -18.55 5.04
C VAL A 46 4.80 -19.65 4.70
N ARG A 47 3.50 -19.33 4.74
CA ARG A 47 2.43 -20.30 4.39
C ARG A 47 2.42 -20.65 2.91
N LYS A 48 2.80 -19.71 2.04
CA LYS A 48 2.94 -19.92 0.59
C LYS A 48 4.11 -20.87 0.29
N GLU A 49 5.25 -20.70 0.95
CA GLU A 49 6.42 -21.58 0.82
C GLU A 49 6.13 -23.01 1.30
N GLN A 50 5.26 -23.16 2.31
CA GLN A 50 4.82 -24.46 2.83
C GLN A 50 3.84 -25.22 1.89
N GLY A 51 3.54 -24.69 0.69
CA GLY A 51 2.80 -25.42 -0.35
C GLY A 51 1.30 -25.57 -0.07
N VAL A 52 0.74 -24.79 0.84
CA VAL A 52 -0.70 -24.81 1.11
C VAL A 52 -1.43 -24.21 -0.10
N LYS A 53 -2.37 -24.96 -0.66
CA LYS A 53 -3.19 -24.49 -1.81
C LYS A 53 -3.81 -23.12 -1.48
N PRO A 54 -3.70 -22.11 -2.35
CA PRO A 54 -4.22 -20.76 -2.11
C PRO A 54 -5.70 -20.75 -1.69
N GLU A 55 -6.48 -21.69 -2.24
CA GLU A 55 -7.90 -21.94 -1.97
C GLU A 55 -8.21 -22.26 -0.49
N LYS A 56 -7.22 -22.73 0.29
CA LYS A 56 -7.35 -22.99 1.74
C LYS A 56 -6.88 -21.83 2.61
N ILE A 57 -6.20 -20.83 2.03
CA ILE A 57 -5.70 -19.65 2.73
C ILE A 57 -6.64 -18.46 2.50
N TRP A 58 -7.12 -18.30 1.27
CA TRP A 58 -7.97 -17.21 0.82
C TRP A 58 -9.33 -17.76 0.45
N PHE A 59 -10.25 -17.78 1.41
CA PHE A 59 -11.65 -18.09 1.17
C PHE A 59 -12.49 -16.90 1.61
N LEU A 60 -13.59 -16.68 0.88
CA LEU A 60 -14.58 -15.68 1.22
C LEU A 60 -15.31 -16.13 2.49
N GLU A 61 -14.89 -15.63 3.64
CA GLU A 61 -15.55 -15.94 4.91
C GLU A 61 -16.95 -15.31 4.98
N ARG A 62 -17.08 -14.09 4.48
CA ARG A 62 -18.33 -13.34 4.52
C ARG A 62 -18.38 -12.32 3.38
N GLN A 63 -19.51 -12.28 2.69
CA GLN A 63 -19.82 -11.22 1.74
C GLN A 63 -21.08 -10.52 2.21
N GLU A 64 -20.93 -9.26 2.59
CA GLU A 64 -22.05 -8.39 2.88
C GLU A 64 -22.18 -7.36 1.76
N LYS A 65 -23.42 -7.16 1.31
CA LYS A 65 -23.74 -5.91 0.63
C LYS A 65 -23.81 -4.85 1.71
N GLY A 66 -22.95 -3.83 1.61
CA GLY A 66 -22.95 -2.68 2.51
C GLY A 66 -24.24 -1.86 2.35
N THR A 67 -24.19 -0.58 2.73
CA THR A 67 -25.31 0.33 2.47
C THR A 67 -25.55 0.42 0.97
N TYR A 68 -26.74 0.00 0.54
CA TYR A 68 -27.15 0.12 -0.86
C TYR A 68 -27.04 1.58 -1.30
N SER A 69 -26.39 1.80 -2.43
CA SER A 69 -26.56 3.05 -3.16
C SER A 69 -28.01 3.16 -3.66
N MET A 70 -28.47 4.39 -3.93
CA MET A 70 -29.81 4.59 -4.51
C MET A 70 -29.97 3.87 -5.85
N ALA A 71 -28.89 3.74 -6.63
CA ALA A 71 -28.87 3.01 -7.89
C ALA A 71 -29.11 1.51 -7.68
N GLU A 72 -28.36 0.90 -6.76
CA GLU A 72 -28.52 -0.53 -6.44
C GLU A 72 -29.90 -0.84 -5.82
N TRP A 73 -30.48 0.08 -5.05
CA TRP A 73 -31.85 -0.05 -4.53
C TRP A 73 -32.90 -0.06 -5.65
N MET A 74 -32.67 0.76 -6.69
CA MET A 74 -33.51 0.82 -7.89
C MET A 74 -33.23 -0.31 -8.89
N GLY A 75 -32.29 -1.22 -8.58
CA GLY A 75 -31.97 -2.40 -9.40
C GLY A 75 -30.97 -2.15 -10.54
N TYR A 76 -30.18 -1.07 -10.49
CA TYR A 76 -29.10 -0.75 -11.43
C TYR A 76 -27.72 -1.20 -10.92
#